data_AF-A0A183FIL0-F1
#
_entry.id   AF-A0A183FIL0-F1
#
_cell.length_a   1.000
_cell.length_b   1.000
_cell.length_c   1.000
_cell.angle_alpha   90.00
_cell.angle_beta   90.00
_cell.angle_gamma   90.00
#
_symmetry.space_group_name_H-M   'P 1'
#
loop_
_entity.id
_entity.type
_entity.pdbx_description
1 polymer ?
#
loop_
_entity_poly.entity_id
_entity_poly.type
_entity_poly.pdbx_seq_one_letter_code
_entity_poly.pdbx_strand_id
1 'polypeptide(L)'
;MLRRLSRKGCSSDAKPILARFLDFMESPIWALPIATFIEQRSVVFDRQQGSIALYEQIHKEFGELVDTLIECFCADSNITLDSLQQALKSAEVEKFLEPIAAAENFNVFVPMMMRKNVELQLQALQMIEFMCGLIPSVLQIEDGESLRNKARVVSPEETERYVLIAVMR
;
A
#
# COMPACT_ATOMS: atom_id res chain seq x y z
N MET A 1 -54.47 -21.63 6.41
CA MET A 1 -54.25 -20.66 5.32
C MET A 1 -53.05 -19.81 5.66
N LEU A 2 -51.99 -19.94 4.85
CA LEU A 2 -50.72 -19.21 4.97
C LEU A 2 -50.93 -17.72 4.63
N ARG A 3 -50.64 -16.81 5.57
CA ARG A 3 -50.29 -15.42 5.21
C ARG A 3 -48.89 -15.14 5.74
N ARG A 4 -48.01 -15.03 4.75
CA ARG A 4 -46.58 -14.70 4.82
C ARG A 4 -46.32 -13.58 5.81
N LEU A 5 -45.50 -13.87 6.81
CA LEU A 5 -44.76 -12.84 7.53
C LEU A 5 -43.82 -12.19 6.53
N SER A 6 -44.12 -10.94 6.19
CA SER A 6 -43.20 -10.03 5.52
C SER A 6 -42.00 -9.84 6.46
N ARG A 7 -40.97 -10.66 6.29
CA ARG A 7 -39.64 -10.38 6.83
C ARG A 7 -39.09 -9.20 6.05
N LYS A 8 -39.27 -8.00 6.59
CA LYS A 8 -38.50 -6.81 6.23
C LYS A 8 -37.09 -7.00 6.79
N GLY A 9 -36.28 -7.81 6.09
CA GLY A 9 -34.84 -7.89 6.33
C GLY A 9 -34.19 -6.73 5.59
N CYS A 10 -33.89 -5.64 6.31
CA CYS A 10 -33.25 -4.46 5.71
C CYS A 10 -31.91 -4.12 6.40
N SER A 11 -31.27 -5.06 7.10
CA SER A 11 -29.97 -4.84 7.74
C SER A 11 -28.99 -6.02 7.62
N SER A 12 -29.33 -7.06 6.85
CA SER A 12 -28.55 -8.31 6.80
C SER A 12 -27.54 -8.39 5.64
N ASP A 13 -27.65 -7.53 4.63
CA ASP A 13 -26.89 -7.69 3.38
C ASP A 13 -25.61 -6.84 3.31
N ALA A 14 -25.47 -5.81 4.14
CA ALA A 14 -24.26 -4.97 4.18
C ALA A 14 -23.03 -5.71 4.75
N LYS A 15 -23.22 -6.50 5.79
CA LYS A 15 -22.14 -7.28 6.44
C LYS A 15 -21.46 -8.29 5.50
N PRO A 16 -22.19 -9.13 4.74
CA PRO A 16 -21.54 -10.05 3.81
C PRO A 16 -20.89 -9.34 2.61
N ILE A 17 -21.41 -8.18 2.19
CA ILE A 17 -20.78 -7.37 1.14
C ILE A 17 -19.43 -6.84 1.62
N LEU A 18 -19.38 -6.28 2.84
CA LEU A 18 -18.13 -5.79 3.45
C LEU A 18 -17.11 -6.89 3.62
N ALA A 19 -17.51 -8.07 4.13
CA ALA A 19 -16.58 -9.19 4.30
C ALA A 19 -15.92 -9.58 2.96
N ARG A 20 -16.73 -9.72 1.91
CA ARG A 20 -16.20 -10.02 0.55
C ARG A 20 -15.28 -8.93 0.02
N PHE A 21 -15.62 -7.67 0.29
CA PHE A 21 -14.80 -6.54 -0.14
C PHE A 21 -13.47 -6.51 0.61
N LEU A 22 -13.46 -6.78 1.92
CA LEU A 22 -12.23 -6.88 2.71
C LEU A 22 -11.34 -8.03 2.21
N ASP A 23 -11.93 -9.21 1.95
CA ASP A 23 -11.20 -10.34 1.36
C ASP A 23 -10.60 -9.96 -0.01
N PHE A 24 -11.32 -9.17 -0.81
CA PHE A 24 -10.82 -8.64 -2.07
C PHE A 24 -9.65 -7.66 -1.88
N MET A 25 -9.71 -6.77 -0.89
CA MET A 25 -8.63 -5.82 -0.59
C MET A 25 -7.33 -6.51 -0.13
N GLU A 26 -7.45 -7.68 0.50
CA GLU A 26 -6.29 -8.50 0.85
C GLU A 26 -5.78 -9.36 -0.31
N SER A 27 -6.59 -9.50 -1.37
CA SER A 27 -6.23 -10.30 -2.54
C SER A 27 -5.10 -9.65 -3.35
N PRO A 28 -4.27 -10.45 -4.05
CA PRO A 28 -3.24 -9.91 -4.94
C PRO A 28 -3.81 -9.09 -6.10
N ILE A 29 -5.09 -9.29 -6.45
CA ILE A 29 -5.78 -8.53 -7.51
C ILE A 29 -5.90 -7.06 -7.11
N TRP A 30 -6.11 -6.77 -5.82
CA TRP A 30 -6.09 -5.41 -5.28
C TRP A 30 -4.68 -4.99 -4.85
N ALA A 31 -4.02 -5.82 -4.05
CA ALA A 31 -2.80 -5.43 -3.36
C ALA A 31 -1.64 -5.17 -4.34
N LEU A 32 -1.48 -5.98 -5.40
CA LEU A 32 -0.35 -5.83 -6.33
C LEU A 32 -0.44 -4.56 -7.16
N PRO A 33 -1.56 -4.24 -7.86
CA PRO A 33 -1.64 -3.00 -8.64
C PRO A 33 -1.47 -1.75 -7.78
N ILE A 34 -2.09 -1.73 -6.58
CA ILE A 34 -1.98 -0.59 -5.65
C ILE A 34 -0.54 -0.43 -5.16
N ALA A 35 0.10 -1.49 -4.67
CA ALA A 35 1.48 -1.43 -4.21
C ALA A 35 2.43 -1.00 -5.34
N THR A 36 2.28 -1.60 -6.52
CA THR A 36 3.10 -1.29 -7.70
C THR A 36 2.98 0.17 -8.10
N PHE A 37 1.75 0.71 -8.14
CA PHE A 37 1.52 2.10 -8.48
C PHE A 37 2.20 3.03 -7.46
N ILE A 38 1.96 2.79 -6.17
CA ILE A 38 2.52 3.63 -5.09
C ILE A 38 4.04 3.58 -5.13
N GLU A 39 4.65 2.41 -5.27
CA GLU A 39 6.10 2.28 -5.38
C GLU A 39 6.68 3.05 -6.58
N GLN A 40 6.13 2.82 -7.79
CA GLN A 40 6.64 3.44 -9.02
C GLN A 40 6.46 4.96 -9.05
N ARG A 41 5.33 5.46 -8.55
CA ARG A 41 5.00 6.89 -8.63
C ARG A 41 5.48 7.68 -7.42
N SER A 42 5.75 7.04 -6.27
CA SER A 42 6.17 7.74 -5.04
C SER A 42 7.51 8.46 -5.17
N VAL A 43 8.41 8.02 -6.05
CA VAL A 43 9.78 8.57 -6.19
C VAL A 43 9.79 10.09 -6.43
N VAL A 44 8.76 10.63 -7.09
CA VAL A 44 8.65 12.08 -7.38
C VAL A 44 8.11 12.89 -6.19
N PHE A 45 7.64 12.24 -5.12
CA PHE A 45 7.03 12.90 -3.96
C PHE A 45 8.09 13.28 -2.93
N ASP A 46 8.46 14.56 -2.93
CA ASP A 46 9.45 15.14 -2.03
C ASP A 46 8.91 16.39 -1.34
N ARG A 47 9.37 16.63 -0.09
CA ARG A 47 8.95 17.79 0.72
C ARG A 47 9.53 19.12 0.25
N GLN A 48 10.65 19.10 -0.46
CA GLN A 48 11.42 20.28 -0.87
C GLN A 48 11.29 20.56 -2.37
N GLN A 49 11.11 19.53 -3.21
CA GLN A 49 11.26 19.65 -4.67
C GLN A 49 10.00 19.26 -5.48
N GLY A 50 8.86 19.09 -4.81
CA GLY A 50 7.60 18.66 -5.43
C GLY A 50 6.93 19.67 -6.35
N SER A 51 6.35 19.20 -7.45
CA SER A 51 5.39 19.97 -8.27
C SER A 51 3.96 19.57 -7.95
N ILE A 52 3.16 20.51 -7.46
CA ILE A 52 1.74 20.27 -7.12
C ILE A 52 0.97 19.76 -8.34
N ALA A 53 1.19 20.35 -9.52
CA ALA A 53 0.52 19.92 -10.75
C ALA A 53 0.84 18.47 -11.13
N LEU A 54 2.09 18.02 -10.89
CA LEU A 54 2.46 16.62 -11.11
C LEU A 54 1.78 15.70 -10.10
N TYR A 55 1.69 16.12 -8.84
CA TYR A 55 1.01 15.34 -7.79
C TYR A 55 -0.48 15.19 -8.09
N GLU A 56 -1.14 16.25 -8.56
CA GLU A 56 -2.55 16.21 -8.97
C GLU A 56 -2.77 15.27 -10.16
N GLN A 57 -1.87 15.28 -11.15
CA GLN A 57 -1.93 14.35 -12.27
C GLN A 57 -1.81 12.88 -11.80
N ILE A 58 -0.83 12.59 -10.96
CA ILE A 58 -0.64 11.23 -10.42
C ILE A 58 -1.81 10.83 -9.52
N HIS A 59 -2.38 11.76 -8.76
CA HIS A 59 -3.56 11.52 -7.93
C HIS A 59 -4.77 11.12 -8.77
N LYS A 60 -4.97 11.79 -9.91
CA LYS A 60 -6.03 11.42 -10.87
C LYS A 60 -5.82 10.01 -11.41
N GLU A 61 -4.60 9.68 -11.85
CA GLU A 61 -4.26 8.32 -12.32
C GLU A 61 -4.49 7.26 -11.22
N PHE A 62 -4.20 7.61 -9.96
CA PHE A 62 -4.44 6.73 -8.82
C PHE A 62 -5.94 6.51 -8.56
N GLY A 63 -6.74 7.56 -8.64
CA GLY A 63 -8.20 7.48 -8.54
C GLY A 63 -8.78 6.57 -9.62
N GLU A 64 -8.37 6.75 -10.88
CA GLU A 64 -8.80 5.91 -12.00
C GLU A 64 -8.43 4.43 -11.80
N LEU A 65 -7.26 4.13 -11.24
CA LEU A 65 -6.86 2.77 -10.88
C LEU A 65 -7.78 2.17 -9.81
N VAL A 66 -8.02 2.90 -8.72
CA VAL A 66 -8.87 2.45 -7.62
C VAL A 66 -10.30 2.22 -8.09
N ASP A 67 -10.85 3.15 -8.87
CA ASP A 67 -12.19 3.04 -9.45
C ASP A 67 -12.30 1.81 -10.34
N THR A 68 -11.32 1.57 -11.22
CA THR A 68 -11.29 0.39 -12.08
C THR A 68 -11.30 -0.91 -11.27
N LEU A 69 -10.51 -0.99 -10.19
CA LEU A 69 -10.45 -2.18 -9.33
C LEU A 69 -11.78 -2.42 -8.61
N ILE A 70 -12.42 -1.35 -8.12
CA ILE A 70 -13.74 -1.43 -7.46
C ILE A 70 -14.81 -1.85 -8.48
N GLU A 71 -14.79 -1.29 -9.69
CA GLU A 71 -15.71 -1.65 -10.77
C GLU A 71 -15.58 -3.12 -11.16
N CYS A 72 -14.35 -3.63 -11.32
CA CYS A 72 -14.09 -5.05 -11.56
C CYS A 72 -14.67 -5.93 -10.45
N PHE A 73 -14.41 -5.58 -9.17
CA PHE A 73 -14.97 -6.31 -8.04
C PHE A 73 -16.50 -6.35 -8.05
N CYS A 74 -17.14 -5.20 -8.31
CA CYS A 74 -18.58 -5.07 -8.40
C CYS A 74 -19.17 -5.93 -9.52
N ALA A 75 -18.54 -5.91 -10.69
CA ALA A 75 -18.94 -6.70 -11.84
C ALA A 75 -18.84 -8.22 -11.55
N ASP A 76 -17.72 -8.67 -10.99
CA ASP A 76 -17.47 -10.09 -10.71
C ASP A 76 -18.37 -10.62 -9.58
N SER A 77 -18.62 -9.80 -8.56
CA SER A 77 -19.43 -10.16 -7.40
C SER A 77 -20.94 -9.99 -7.61
N ASN A 78 -21.38 -9.44 -8.75
CA ASN A 78 -22.75 -9.01 -9.02
C ASN A 78 -23.28 -8.05 -7.92
N ILE A 79 -22.42 -7.17 -7.41
CA ILE A 79 -22.74 -6.18 -6.38
C ILE A 79 -22.83 -4.81 -7.06
N THR A 80 -23.89 -4.06 -6.78
CA THR A 80 -23.98 -2.67 -7.28
C THR A 80 -23.07 -1.74 -6.49
N LEU A 81 -22.46 -0.77 -7.17
CA LEU A 81 -21.59 0.23 -6.53
C LEU A 81 -22.31 0.96 -5.38
N ASP A 82 -23.58 1.31 -5.56
CA ASP A 82 -24.41 1.94 -4.53
C ASP A 82 -24.54 1.06 -3.27
N SER A 83 -24.72 -0.26 -3.45
CA SER A 83 -24.82 -1.19 -2.33
C SER A 83 -23.48 -1.34 -1.59
N LEU A 84 -22.35 -1.30 -2.31
CA LEU A 84 -21.02 -1.31 -1.71
C LEU A 84 -20.77 -0.02 -0.93
N GLN A 85 -21.09 1.14 -1.50
CA GLN A 85 -20.95 2.44 -0.83
C GLN A 85 -21.80 2.54 0.44
N GLN A 86 -23.04 2.05 0.41
CA GLN A 86 -23.89 1.99 1.61
C GLN A 86 -23.29 1.08 2.68
N ALA A 87 -22.74 -0.06 2.27
CA ALA A 87 -22.07 -0.97 3.19
C ALA A 87 -20.82 -0.32 3.79
N LEU A 88 -19.99 0.35 2.99
CA LEU A 88 -18.78 1.04 3.44
C LEU A 88 -19.06 2.17 4.44
N LYS A 89 -20.12 2.96 4.21
CA LYS A 89 -20.57 3.99 5.15
C LYS A 89 -21.02 3.44 6.50
N SER A 90 -21.43 2.17 6.55
CA SER A 90 -21.93 1.54 7.78
C SER A 90 -20.84 0.91 8.64
N ALA A 91 -19.59 0.86 8.16
CA ALA A 91 -18.48 0.21 8.86
C ALA A 91 -17.30 1.16 9.06
N GLU A 92 -16.83 1.24 10.31
CA GLU A 92 -15.59 1.92 10.70
C GLU A 92 -14.38 1.07 10.30
N VAL A 93 -14.09 0.99 9.01
CA VAL A 93 -12.95 0.22 8.47
C VAL A 93 -11.75 1.15 8.31
N GLU A 94 -11.18 1.65 9.40
CA GLU A 94 -10.23 2.77 9.32
C GLU A 94 -8.88 2.44 8.62
N LYS A 95 -8.39 1.19 8.72
CA LYS A 95 -7.02 0.86 8.28
C LYS A 95 -6.91 0.33 6.84
N PHE A 96 -7.88 -0.44 6.38
CA PHE A 96 -7.84 -0.97 5.01
C PHE A 96 -8.23 0.09 3.98
N LEU A 97 -8.91 1.15 4.42
CA LEU A 97 -9.37 2.22 3.55
C LEU A 97 -8.31 3.28 3.24
N GLU A 98 -7.05 3.18 3.67
CA GLU A 98 -6.06 4.23 3.34
C GLU A 98 -5.95 4.47 1.82
N PRO A 99 -5.80 3.43 0.94
CA PRO A 99 -5.77 3.65 -0.51
C PRO A 99 -7.08 4.21 -1.07
N ILE A 100 -8.22 3.82 -0.49
CA ILE A 100 -9.55 4.28 -0.94
C ILE A 100 -9.78 5.74 -0.53
N ALA A 101 -9.46 6.08 0.70
CA ALA A 101 -9.50 7.44 1.21
C ALA A 101 -8.49 8.34 0.47
N ALA A 102 -7.32 7.81 0.12
CA ALA A 102 -6.33 8.51 -0.69
C ALA A 102 -6.83 8.76 -2.12
N ALA A 103 -7.59 7.85 -2.73
CA ALA A 103 -8.18 8.08 -4.05
C ALA A 103 -9.12 9.30 -4.07
N GLU A 104 -9.92 9.48 -3.02
CA GLU A 104 -10.87 10.62 -2.92
C GLU A 104 -10.24 11.89 -2.33
N ASN A 105 -9.21 11.76 -1.50
CA ASN A 105 -8.65 12.88 -0.73
C ASN A 105 -7.15 13.07 -0.97
N PHE A 106 -6.84 14.15 -1.68
CA PHE A 106 -5.46 14.56 -1.99
C PHE A 106 -4.59 14.74 -0.73
N ASN A 107 -5.18 15.21 0.38
CA ASN A 107 -4.45 15.42 1.64
C ASN A 107 -4.07 14.11 2.36
N VAL A 108 -4.72 12.99 2.02
CA VAL A 108 -4.33 11.65 2.46
C VAL A 108 -3.33 11.04 1.47
N PHE A 109 -3.55 11.27 0.18
CA PHE A 109 -2.71 10.76 -0.90
C PHE A 109 -1.26 11.25 -0.84
N VAL A 110 -1.02 12.56 -0.73
CA VAL A 110 0.33 13.11 -0.77
C VAL A 110 1.21 12.57 0.38
N PRO A 111 0.76 12.58 1.66
CA PRO A 111 1.52 11.96 2.74
C PRO A 111 1.76 10.45 2.55
N MET A 112 0.80 9.71 1.98
CA MET A 112 0.94 8.30 1.67
C MET A 112 2.08 8.06 0.67
N MET A 113 2.10 8.84 -0.41
CA MET A 113 3.13 8.76 -1.44
C MET A 113 4.51 9.20 -0.91
N MET A 114 4.58 10.28 -0.13
CA MET A 114 5.83 10.72 0.50
C MET A 114 6.39 9.68 1.47
N ARG A 115 5.53 9.03 2.25
CA ARG A 115 5.93 7.95 3.16
C ARG A 115 6.56 6.80 2.40
N LYS A 116 5.94 6.36 1.30
CA LYS A 116 6.50 5.30 0.46
C LYS A 116 7.83 5.73 -0.17
N ASN A 117 7.99 6.97 -0.61
CA ASN A 117 9.27 7.45 -1.14
C ASN A 117 10.39 7.35 -0.09
N VAL A 118 10.13 7.81 1.13
CA VAL A 118 11.10 7.72 2.24
C VAL A 118 11.45 6.26 2.53
N GLU A 119 10.47 5.35 2.52
CA GLU A 119 10.70 3.91 2.69
C GLU A 119 11.61 3.34 1.59
N LEU A 120 11.36 3.67 0.32
CA LEU A 120 12.19 3.24 -0.81
C LEU A 120 13.62 3.79 -0.71
N GLN A 121 13.78 5.05 -0.29
CA GLN A 121 15.10 5.65 -0.07
C GLN A 121 15.87 4.94 1.05
N LEU A 122 15.21 4.59 2.15
CA LEU A 122 15.82 3.83 3.24
C LEU A 122 16.23 2.42 2.79
N GLN A 123 15.39 1.73 2.02
CA GLN A 123 15.72 0.42 1.45
C GLN A 123 16.94 0.51 0.51
N ALA A 124 17.00 1.54 -0.35
CA ALA A 124 18.14 1.77 -1.23
C ALA A 124 19.44 2.02 -0.43
N LEU A 125 19.37 2.80 0.64
CA LEU A 125 20.50 3.05 1.53
C LEU A 125 21.00 1.77 2.21
N GLN A 126 20.09 0.96 2.74
CA GLN A 126 20.43 -0.34 3.33
C GLN A 126 21.06 -1.30 2.31
N MET A 127 20.55 -1.30 1.07
CA MET A 127 21.12 -2.12 -0.01
C MET A 127 22.54 -1.65 -0.38
N ILE A 128 22.78 -0.34 -0.45
CA ILE A 128 24.13 0.23 -0.67
C ILE A 128 25.07 -0.14 0.48
N GLU A 129 24.63 -0.02 1.74
CA GLU A 129 25.43 -0.39 2.91
C GLU A 129 25.82 -1.87 2.88
N PHE A 130 24.86 -2.75 2.58
CA PHE A 130 25.09 -4.19 2.48
C PHE A 130 26.07 -4.54 1.35
N MET A 131 25.91 -3.93 0.18
CA MET A 131 26.75 -4.21 -0.99
C MET A 131 28.16 -3.62 -0.87
N CYS A 132 28.31 -2.44 -0.29
CA CYS A 132 29.57 -1.69 -0.27
C CYS A 132 30.33 -1.78 1.07
N GLY A 133 29.70 -2.28 2.15
CA GLY A 133 30.28 -2.34 3.48
C GLY A 133 30.55 -0.97 4.13
N LEU A 134 29.99 0.11 3.57
CA LEU A 134 30.20 1.49 3.99
C LEU A 134 28.85 2.23 4.02
N ILE A 135 28.51 2.81 5.17
CA ILE A 135 27.41 3.77 5.30
C ILE A 135 27.84 5.10 4.65
N PRO A 136 27.03 5.72 3.76
CA PRO A 136 27.34 7.03 3.20
C PRO A 136 27.67 8.05 4.29
N SER A 137 28.70 8.89 4.08
CA SER A 137 29.23 9.82 5.08
C SER A 137 28.18 10.75 5.70
N VAL A 138 27.09 11.03 4.98
CA VAL A 138 25.99 11.88 5.46
C VAL A 138 25.15 11.24 6.58
N LEU A 139 25.23 9.91 6.74
CA LEU A 139 24.58 9.14 7.81
C LEU A 139 25.58 8.70 8.89
N GLN A 140 26.87 8.98 8.71
CA GLN A 140 27.87 8.76 9.75
C GLN A 140 27.62 9.83 10.81
N ILE A 141 27.06 9.40 11.95
CA ILE A 141 26.92 10.24 13.12
C ILE A 141 28.33 10.67 13.53
N GLU A 142 28.62 11.97 13.45
CA GLU A 142 29.89 12.52 13.94
C GLU A 142 30.08 12.14 15.41
N ASP A 143 31.28 11.66 15.72
CA ASP A 143 31.62 10.85 16.88
C ASP A 143 31.08 11.33 18.24
N GLY A 144 30.45 10.39 18.94
CA GLY A 144 30.25 10.40 20.38
C GLY A 144 30.14 8.98 20.96
N GLU A 145 29.60 8.01 20.20
CA GLU A 145 29.49 6.62 20.65
C GLU A 145 30.00 5.65 19.58
N SER A 146 31.16 5.07 19.88
CA SER A 146 31.86 4.10 19.04
C SER A 146 31.03 2.84 18.81
N LEU A 147 30.52 2.63 17.60
CA LEU A 147 30.31 1.28 17.09
C LEU A 147 31.63 0.80 16.50
N ARG A 148 32.44 0.15 17.35
CA ARG A 148 33.64 -0.57 16.92
C ARG A 148 33.35 -1.37 15.65
N ASN A 149 34.04 -0.99 14.59
CA ASN A 149 34.29 -1.77 13.39
C ASN A 149 34.37 -3.27 13.70
N LYS A 150 33.33 -4.01 13.29
CA LYS A 150 33.48 -5.41 12.91
C LYS A 150 32.89 -5.56 11.52
N ALA A 151 33.73 -5.32 10.52
CA ALA A 151 33.54 -5.88 9.20
C ALA A 151 33.41 -7.40 9.36
N ARG A 152 32.17 -7.92 9.33
CA ARG A 152 31.96 -9.33 8.99
C ARG A 152 31.92 -9.37 7.48
N VAL A 153 33.09 -9.61 6.88
CA VAL A 153 33.19 -10.02 5.49
C VAL A 153 32.50 -11.38 5.41
N VAL A 154 31.22 -11.37 5.00
CA VAL A 154 30.47 -12.59 4.72
C VAL A 154 31.02 -13.16 3.42
N SER A 155 31.39 -14.44 3.44
CA SER A 155 31.97 -15.08 2.26
C SER A 155 30.93 -15.14 1.12
N PRO A 156 31.36 -15.10 -0.15
CA PRO A 156 30.44 -15.17 -1.30
C PRO A 156 29.50 -16.39 -1.23
N GLU A 157 29.99 -17.53 -0.73
CA GLU A 157 29.21 -18.76 -0.58
C GLU A 157 28.11 -18.64 0.50
N GLU A 158 28.35 -17.87 1.57
CA GLU A 158 27.33 -17.59 2.57
C GLU A 158 26.26 -16.65 2.02
N THR A 159 26.66 -15.64 1.25
CA THR A 159 25.73 -14.71 0.60
C THR A 159 24.83 -15.44 -0.41
N GLU A 160 25.39 -16.31 -1.25
CA GLU A 160 24.62 -17.15 -2.17
C GLU A 160 23.65 -18.07 -1.42
N ARG A 161 24.07 -18.63 -0.29
CA ARG A 161 23.20 -19.44 0.57
C ARG A 161 22.05 -18.62 1.16
N TYR A 162 22.29 -17.38 1.58
CA TYR A 162 21.24 -16.50 2.12
C TYR A 162 20.26 -16.05 1.04
N VAL A 163 20.74 -15.75 -0.17
CA VAL A 163 19.90 -15.40 -1.32
C VAL A 163 19.04 -16.59 -1.75
N LEU A 164 19.61 -17.79 -1.86
CA LEU A 164 18.87 -18.99 -2.26
C LEU A 164 17.80 -19.39 -1.22
N ILE A 165 18.09 -19.24 0.08
CA ILE A 165 17.12 -19.47 1.16
C ILE A 165 15.99 -18.43 1.12
N ALA A 166 16.29 -17.18 0.76
CA ALA A 166 15.30 -16.11 0.65
C ALA A 166 14.38 -16.27 -0.59
N VAL A 167 14.89 -16.86 -1.68
CA VAL A 167 14.14 -17.04 -2.93
C VAL A 167 13.31 -18.32 -2.98
N MET A 168 13.66 -19.36 -2.21
CA MET A 168 12.93 -20.65 -2.19
C MET A 168 11.84 -20.75 -1.09
N ARG A 169 11.36 -19.63 -0.57
CA ARG A 169 10.18 -19.57 0.31
C ARG A 169 9.03 -18.84 -0.35
#